data_AF-S9Q4U6-F1
#
_entry.id   AF-S9Q4U6-F1
#
_cell.length_a   1.000
_cell.length_b   1.000
_cell.length_c   1.000
_cell.angle_alpha   90.00
_cell.angle_beta   90.00
_cell.angle_gamma   90.00
#
_symmetry.space_group_name_H-M   'P 1'
#
loop_
_entity.id
_entity.type
_entity.pdbx_description
1 polymer ?
#
loop_
_entity_poly.entity_id
_entity_poly.type
_entity_poly.pdbx_seq_one_letter_code
_entity_poly.pdbx_strand_id
1 'polypeptide(L)'
;MENTLRGFLGSSKEGERVFVEGLQNDTKKVCRVSETNQLNCIELGALETQLFSTLQSLGYICTLSADPNRPPSFDCKKFMD
;
A
#
# COMPACT_ATOMS: atom_id res chain seq x y z
N MET A 1 12.30 -6.25 -0.25
CA MET A 1 10.88 -5.84 -0.13
C MET A 1 10.65 -5.01 1.13
N GLU A 2 10.79 -5.56 2.33
CA GLU A 2 10.43 -4.86 3.58
C GLU A 2 11.10 -3.49 3.73
N ASN A 3 12.43 -3.41 3.57
CA ASN A 3 13.15 -2.13 3.65
C ASN A 3 12.71 -1.12 2.59
N THR A 4 12.35 -1.58 1.38
CA THR A 4 11.82 -0.72 0.32
C THR A 4 10.46 -0.17 0.68
N LEU A 5 9.56 -1.01 1.20
CA LEU A 5 8.23 -0.60 1.64
C LEU A 5 8.30 0.32 2.87
N ARG A 6 9.13 -0.01 3.85
CA ARG A 6 9.41 0.85 5.02
C ARG A 6 9.99 2.19 4.62
N GLY A 7 10.92 2.23 3.66
CA GLY A 7 11.46 3.49 3.15
C GLY A 7 10.43 4.30 2.38
N PHE A 8 9.60 3.62 1.59
CA PHE A 8 8.52 4.23 0.82
C PHE A 8 7.40 4.77 1.73
N LEU A 9 7.08 4.12 2.84
CA LEU A 9 6.02 4.51 3.78
C LEU A 9 6.55 5.20 5.06
N GLY A 10 7.86 5.33 5.20
CA GLY A 10 8.50 5.78 6.45
C GLY A 10 8.26 7.25 6.77
N SER A 11 7.92 8.05 5.76
CA SER A 11 7.54 9.47 5.91
C SER A 11 6.02 9.68 5.93
N SER A 12 5.24 8.61 5.97
CA SER A 12 3.80 8.69 5.79
C SER A 12 3.07 9.19 7.04
N LYS A 13 2.23 10.20 6.86
CA LYS A 13 1.45 10.85 7.94
C LYS A 13 0.19 10.06 8.28
N GLU A 14 -0.41 10.38 9.42
CA GLU A 14 -1.73 9.86 9.77
C GLU A 14 -2.74 10.13 8.65
N GLY A 15 -3.62 9.16 8.39
CA GLY A 15 -4.65 9.30 7.37
C GLY A 15 -4.14 9.17 5.93
N GLU A 16 -2.83 8.97 5.72
CA GLU A 16 -2.28 8.66 4.41
C GLU A 16 -2.90 7.36 3.89
N ARG A 17 -3.34 7.43 2.63
CA ARG A 17 -3.93 6.31 1.90
C ARG A 17 -2.90 5.71 0.96
N VAL A 18 -2.78 4.41 1.05
CA VAL A 18 -1.93 3.58 0.23
C VAL A 18 -2.82 2.62 -0.54
N PHE A 19 -2.61 2.51 -1.84
CA PHE A 19 -3.32 1.59 -2.71
C PHE A 19 -2.40 0.45 -3.07
N VAL A 20 -2.87 -0.78 -2.90
CA VAL A 20 -2.14 -1.98 -3.32
C VAL A 20 -2.89 -2.61 -4.48
N GLU A 21 -2.26 -2.64 -5.65
CA GLU A 21 -2.79 -3.33 -6.83
C GLU A 21 -2.05 -4.66 -7.02
N GLY A 22 -2.81 -5.73 -7.22
CA GLY A 22 -2.29 -7.03 -7.60
C GLY A 22 -1.80 -7.01 -9.05
N LEU A 23 -0.48 -7.03 -9.26
CA LEU A 23 0.06 -7.35 -10.60
C LEU A 23 0.17 -8.88 -10.72
N GLN A 24 0.03 -9.37 -11.95
CA GLN A 24 0.19 -10.80 -12.25
C GLN A 24 1.56 -11.30 -11.77
N ASN A 25 1.63 -12.55 -11.31
CA ASN A 25 2.87 -13.24 -10.93
C ASN A 25 3.67 -12.55 -9.80
N ASP A 26 3.13 -12.62 -8.57
CA ASP A 26 3.84 -12.26 -7.33
C ASP A 26 4.35 -10.82 -7.20
N THR A 27 4.07 -9.96 -8.17
CA THR A 27 4.40 -8.54 -8.08
C THR A 27 3.18 -7.78 -7.55
N LYS A 28 3.42 -6.80 -6.67
CA LYS A 28 2.42 -5.94 -6.08
C LYS A 28 2.84 -4.50 -6.27
N LYS A 29 1.92 -3.70 -6.79
CA LYS A 29 2.16 -2.27 -6.98
C LYS A 29 1.57 -1.54 -5.79
N VAL A 30 2.41 -0.81 -5.07
CA VAL A 30 2.02 -0.04 -3.90
C VAL A 30 2.12 1.44 -4.26
N CYS A 31 0.98 2.12 -4.27
CA CYS A 31 0.88 3.53 -4.56
C CYS A 31 0.50 4.32 -3.32
N ARG A 32 1.03 5.53 -3.17
CA ARG A 32 0.59 6.50 -2.16
C ARG A 32 0.42 7.86 -2.79
N VAL A 33 -0.47 8.66 -2.23
CA VAL A 33 -0.58 10.08 -2.59
C VAL A 33 0.36 10.86 -1.67
N SER A 34 1.35 11.55 -2.25
CA SER A 34 2.23 12.43 -1.49
C SER A 34 1.49 13.70 -1.03
N GLU A 35 2.11 14.45 -0.12
CA GLU A 35 1.62 15.76 0.34
C GLU A 35 1.43 16.77 -0.81
N THR A 36 2.18 16.61 -1.90
CA THR A 36 2.07 17.40 -3.13
C THR A 36 0.96 16.91 -4.07
N ASN A 37 0.08 16.02 -3.59
CA ASN A 37 -1.00 15.40 -4.37
C ASN A 37 -0.51 14.55 -5.56
N GLN A 38 0.76 14.13 -5.54
CA GLN A 38 1.33 13.29 -6.60
C GLN A 38 1.20 11.81 -6.23
N LEU A 39 0.70 11.01 -7.17
CA LEU A 39 0.66 9.57 -7.03
C LEU A 39 2.07 9.00 -7.24
N ASN A 40 2.66 8.51 -6.16
CA ASN A 40 3.93 7.79 -6.22
C ASN A 40 3.63 6.31 -6.11
N CYS A 41 4.23 5.48 -6.96
CA CYS A 41 4.03 4.03 -6.95
C CYS A 41 5.37 3.31 -6.99
N ILE A 42 5.45 2.19 -6.28
CA ILE A 42 6.56 1.24 -6.35
C ILE A 42 6.03 -0.15 -6.66
N GLU A 43 6.83 -0.96 -7.34
CA GLU A 43 6.53 -2.36 -7.58
C GLU A 43 7.40 -3.22 -6.67
N LEU A 44 6.76 -4.21 -6.04
CA LEU A 44 7.38 -5.08 -5.07
C LEU A 44 7.08 -6.53 -5.44
N GLY A 45 8.12 -7.33 -5.67
CA GLY A 45 7.98 -8.79 -5.70
C GLY A 45 7.69 -9.27 -4.27
N ALA A 46 6.44 -9.60 -4.00
CA ALA A 46 5.92 -9.90 -2.68
C ALA A 46 4.67 -10.78 -2.74
N LEU A 47 4.65 -11.80 -1.88
CA LEU A 47 3.40 -12.48 -1.55
C LEU A 47 2.47 -11.49 -0.85
N GLU A 48 1.19 -11.58 -1.20
CA GLU A 48 0.15 -10.70 -0.66
C GLU A 48 0.12 -10.72 0.88
N THR A 49 0.27 -11.91 1.48
CA THR A 49 0.31 -12.09 2.94
C THR A 49 1.49 -11.38 3.61
N GLN A 50 2.68 -11.40 3.00
CA GLN A 50 3.86 -10.70 3.54
C GLN A 50 3.71 -9.20 3.44
N LEU A 51 3.16 -8.72 2.32
CA LEU A 51 2.91 -7.30 2.10
C LEU A 51 1.93 -6.76 3.15
N PHE A 52 0.80 -7.45 3.36
CA PHE A 52 -0.17 -7.04 4.37
C PHE A 52 0.35 -7.13 5.80
N SER A 53 1.12 -8.17 6.12
CA SER A 53 1.75 -8.28 7.44
C SER A 53 2.69 -7.10 7.70
N THR A 54 3.44 -6.68 6.68
CA THR A 54 4.33 -5.51 6.78
C THR A 54 3.55 -4.22 6.94
N LEU A 55 2.49 -4.02 6.14
CA LEU A 55 1.60 -2.84 6.22
C LEU A 55 0.94 -2.73 7.60
N GLN A 56 0.42 -3.84 8.13
CA GLN A 56 -0.18 -3.91 9.45
C GLN A 56 0.86 -3.58 10.55
N SER A 57 2.09 -4.10 10.44
CA SER A 57 3.19 -3.74 11.35
C SER A 57 3.58 -2.26 11.26
N LEU A 58 3.23 -1.56 10.18
CA LEU A 58 3.44 -0.12 9.98
C LEU A 58 2.22 0.71 10.38
N GLY A 59 1.17 0.09 10.94
CA GLY A 59 -0.06 0.75 11.38
C GLY A 59 -1.07 0.99 10.27
N TYR A 60 -0.98 0.29 9.14
CA TYR A 60 -1.97 0.37 8.07
C TYR A 60 -3.04 -0.69 8.23
N ILE A 61 -4.29 -0.28 8.03
CA ILE A 61 -5.45 -1.17 7.91
C ILE A 61 -5.86 -1.20 6.45
N CYS A 62 -5.79 -2.37 5.84
CA CYS A 62 -6.13 -2.59 4.44
C CYS A 62 -7.55 -3.16 4.31
N THR A 63 -8.31 -2.61 3.36
CA THR A 63 -9.66 -3.05 3.01
C THR A 63 -9.73 -3.29 1.51
N LEU A 64 -10.54 -4.26 1.07
CA LEU A 64 -10.75 -4.47 -0.35
C LEU A 64 -11.52 -3.28 -0.93
N SER A 65 -11.00 -2.69 -2.00
CA SER A 65 -11.66 -1.59 -2.69
C SER A 65 -12.97 -2.09 -3.30
N ALA A 66 -14.06 -1.38 -3.00
CA ALA A 66 -15.39 -1.68 -3.53
C ALA A 66 -15.65 -1.01 -4.90
N ASP A 67 -14.63 -0.38 -5.52
CA ASP A 67 -14.78 0.31 -6.80
C ASP A 67 -14.85 -0.70 -7.95
N PRO A 68 -16.01 -0.89 -8.60
CA PRO A 68 -16.18 -1.88 -9.67
C PRO A 68 -15.47 -1.48 -10.97
N ASN A 69 -14.99 -0.24 -11.10
CA ASN A 69 -14.29 0.24 -12.29
C ASN A 69 -12.77 0.07 -12.19
N ARG A 70 -12.26 -0.42 -11.05
CA ARG A 70 -10.84 -0.64 -10.84
C ARG A 70 -10.53 -2.13 -10.76
N PRO A 71 -9.34 -2.56 -11.18
CA PRO A 71 -8.87 -3.90 -10.86
C PRO A 71 -8.90 -4.12 -9.35
N PRO A 72 -9.06 -5.38 -8.89
CA PRO A 72 -9.08 -5.71 -7.47
C PRO A 72 -7.84 -5.13 -6.81
N SER A 73 -8.09 -4.19 -5.89
CA SER A 73 -7.08 -3.39 -5.22
C SER A 73 -7.47 -3.25 -3.76
N PHE A 74 -6.47 -3.06 -2.91
CA PHE A 74 -6.67 -2.85 -1.48
C PHE A 74 -6.36 -1.41 -1.13
N ASP A 75 -7.30 -0.76 -0.43
CA ASP A 75 -7.12 0.56 0.15
C ASP A 75 -6.64 0.39 1.59
N CYS A 76 -5.41 0.82 1.84
CA CYS A 76 -4.72 0.74 3.11
C CYS A 76 -4.62 2.15 3.71
N LYS A 77 -5.28 2.35 4.85
CA LYS A 77 -5.23 3.63 5.57
C LYS A 77 -4.37 3.50 6.81
N LYS A 78 -3.47 4.47 7.02
CA LYS A 78 -2.71 4.55 8.26
C LYS A 78 -3.62 4.96 9.41
N PHE A 79 -3.68 4.12 10.44
CA PHE A 79 -4.38 4.35 11.69
C PHE A 79 -3.34 4.79 12.73
N MET A 80 -3.56 5.92 13.42
CA MET A 80 -2.83 6.19 14.67
C MET A 80 -3.50 5.43 15.80
N ASP A 81 -2.67 4.91 16.70
CA ASP A 81 -3.02 4.82 18.11
C ASP A 81 -2.60 6.13 18.77
#